data_AF-A0A1G7QCX6-F1
#
_entry.id   AF-A0A1G7QCX6-F1
#
_cell.length_a   1.000
_cell.length_b   1.000
_cell.length_c   1.000
_cell.angle_alpha   90.00
_cell.angle_beta   90.00
_cell.angle_gamma   90.00
#
_symmetry.space_group_name_H-M   'P 1'
#
loop_
_entity.id
_entity.type
_entity.pdbx_description
1 polymer ?
#
loop_
_entity_poly.entity_id
_entity_poly.type
_entity_poly.pdbx_seq_one_letter_code
_entity_poly.pdbx_strand_id
1 'polypeptide(L)'
;MSHYILDGREPECTNAVWWRRWYESADRVVARTRINPDIVVSTVFVGLDLGCDPDRPVLFETEVMEVGVASVDARQKRYLTWAEAERGHAKIVSEYRGA
;
A
#
# COMPACT_ATOMS: atom_id res chain seq x y z
N MET A 1 6.23 12.34 11.32
CA MET A 1 5.62 11.18 10.64
C MET A 1 5.52 10.07 11.67
N SER A 2 4.30 9.62 11.96
CA SER A 2 4.05 8.54 12.93
C SER A 2 4.34 7.18 12.30
N HIS A 3 4.70 6.20 13.13
CA HIS A 3 5.08 4.85 12.68
C HIS A 3 4.03 3.84 13.12
N TYR A 4 3.70 2.91 12.23
CA TYR A 4 2.67 1.90 12.47
C TYR A 4 3.15 0.51 12.07
N ILE A 5 2.77 -0.49 12.85
CA ILE A 5 2.93 -1.92 12.55
C ILE A 5 1.57 -2.54 12.28
N LEU A 6 1.52 -3.78 11.80
CA LEU A 6 0.29 -4.57 11.70
C LEU A 6 0.26 -5.64 12.79
N ASP A 7 -0.86 -5.73 13.48
CA ASP A 7 -1.33 -6.96 14.11
C ASP A 7 -2.40 -7.59 13.20
N GLY A 8 -2.01 -8.63 12.46
CA GLY A 8 -2.82 -9.16 11.37
C GLY A 8 -3.10 -8.12 10.29
N ARG A 9 -4.31 -7.53 10.30
CA ARG A 9 -4.75 -6.48 9.35
C ARG A 9 -5.01 -5.14 10.03
N GLU A 10 -4.81 -5.05 11.34
CA GLU A 10 -5.08 -3.86 12.15
C GLU A 10 -3.79 -3.05 12.34
N PRO A 11 -3.76 -1.76 11.92
CA PRO A 11 -2.61 -0.91 12.17
C PRO A 11 -2.51 -0.44 13.62
N GLU A 12 -1.34 -0.59 14.23
CA GLU A 12 -1.05 -0.11 15.57
C GLU A 12 0.07 0.93 15.56
N CYS A 13 -0.16 2.07 16.21
CA CYS A 13 0.86 3.12 16.35
C CYS A 13 1.98 2.66 17.30
N THR A 14 3.23 2.85 16.91
CA THR A 14 4.39 2.45 17.71
C THR A 14 5.55 3.44 17.59
N ASN A 15 6.62 3.20 18.33
CA ASN A 15 7.84 3.99 18.20
C ASN A 15 8.75 3.47 17.07
N ALA A 16 9.62 4.34 16.57
CA ALA A 16 10.48 4.06 15.42
C ALA A 16 11.42 2.85 15.61
N VAL A 17 11.81 2.53 16.85
CA VAL A 17 12.71 1.39 17.14
C VAL A 17 11.98 0.05 16.93
N TRP A 18 10.79 -0.08 17.50
CA TRP A 18 9.95 -1.27 17.30
C TRP A 18 9.49 -1.40 15.86
N TRP A 19 9.06 -0.28 15.26
CA TRP A 19 8.70 -0.23 13.85
C TRP A 19 9.81 -0.76 12.95
N ARG A 20 11.06 -0.29 13.12
CA ARG A 20 12.20 -0.73 12.29
C ARG A 20 12.40 -2.25 12.37
N ARG A 21 12.40 -2.81 13.58
CA ARG A 21 12.59 -4.25 13.79
C ARG A 21 11.48 -5.08 13.13
N TRP A 22 10.24 -4.62 13.24
CA TRP A 22 9.10 -5.26 12.60
C TRP A 22 9.20 -5.15 11.07
N TYR A 23 9.49 -3.97 10.55
CA TYR A 23 9.48 -3.65 9.12
C TYR A 23 10.49 -4.48 8.31
N GLU A 24 11.62 -4.85 8.91
CA GLU A 24 12.68 -5.65 8.27
C GLU A 24 12.21 -7.03 7.78
N SER A 25 11.17 -7.59 8.40
CA SER A 25 10.71 -8.97 8.09
C SER A 25 9.20 -9.13 7.95
N ALA A 26 8.42 -8.07 8.21
CA ALA A 26 6.97 -8.13 8.14
C ALA A 26 6.46 -8.38 6.72
N ASP A 27 5.42 -9.22 6.62
CA ASP A 27 4.58 -9.26 5.43
C ASP A 27 3.63 -8.05 5.47
N ARG A 28 3.79 -7.18 4.48
CA ARG A 28 3.05 -5.92 4.35
C ARG A 28 2.21 -5.89 3.08
N VAL A 29 2.15 -6.99 2.33
CA VAL A 29 1.44 -7.03 1.06
C VAL A 29 -0.04 -7.25 1.33
N VAL A 30 -0.84 -6.28 0.94
CA VAL A 30 -2.31 -6.41 0.96
C VAL A 30 -2.75 -7.27 -0.23
N ALA A 31 -2.25 -6.94 -1.42
CA ALA A 31 -2.53 -7.65 -2.65
C ALA A 31 -1.48 -7.32 -3.71
N ARG A 32 -1.17 -8.29 -4.57
CA ARG A 32 -0.29 -8.08 -5.73
C ARG A 32 -0.83 -8.85 -6.92
N THR A 33 -1.15 -8.15 -8.00
CA THR A 33 -1.73 -8.73 -9.21
C THR A 33 -0.90 -8.36 -10.42
N ARG A 34 -0.43 -9.37 -11.14
CA ARG A 34 0.16 -9.16 -12.47
C ARG A 34 -0.96 -9.09 -13.50
N ILE A 35 -1.04 -7.98 -14.24
CA ILE A 35 -2.02 -7.80 -15.31
C ILE A 35 -1.52 -8.48 -16.59
N ASN A 36 -0.27 -8.21 -16.97
CA ASN A 36 0.40 -8.79 -18.13
C ASN A 36 1.93 -8.83 -17.85
N PRO A 37 2.79 -9.20 -18.83
CA PRO A 37 4.24 -9.24 -18.60
C PRO A 37 4.84 -7.93 -18.09
N ASP A 38 4.28 -6.80 -18.48
CA ASP A 38 4.84 -5.47 -18.25
C ASP A 38 4.17 -4.72 -17.10
N ILE A 39 2.92 -5.06 -16.74
CA ILE A 39 2.12 -4.31 -15.75
C ILE A 39 1.83 -5.15 -14.50
N VAL A 40 2.16 -4.61 -13.33
CA VAL A 40 1.85 -5.17 -12.01
C VAL A 40 1.16 -4.12 -11.14
N VAL A 41 0.05 -4.48 -10.51
CA VAL A 41 -0.59 -3.68 -9.46
C VAL A 41 -0.17 -4.24 -8.11
N SER A 42 0.41 -3.40 -7.24
CA SER A 42 0.87 -3.79 -5.92
C SER A 42 0.26 -2.88 -4.86
N THR A 43 -0.37 -3.48 -3.86
CA THR A 43 -0.94 -2.78 -2.71
C THR A 43 -0.27 -3.24 -1.43
N VAL A 44 0.24 -2.28 -0.66
CA VAL A 44 1.02 -2.53 0.55
C VAL A 44 0.57 -1.66 1.71
N PHE A 45 0.83 -2.14 2.91
CA PHE A 45 0.91 -1.32 4.10
C PHE A 45 2.29 -0.65 4.17
N VAL A 46 2.32 0.68 4.21
CA VAL A 46 3.54 1.48 4.18
C VAL A 46 4.18 1.58 5.57
N GLY A 47 3.37 1.52 6.63
CA GLY A 47 3.86 1.62 8.01
C GLY A 47 4.33 3.01 8.44
N LEU A 48 4.22 4.00 7.56
CA LEU A 48 4.42 5.41 7.84
C LEU A 48 3.13 6.15 7.54
N ASP A 49 2.75 7.09 8.39
CA ASP A 49 1.62 7.97 8.10
C ASP A 49 1.97 8.96 7.00
N LEU A 50 1.47 8.69 5.79
CA LEU A 50 1.63 9.52 4.60
C LEU A 50 0.67 10.71 4.56
N GLY A 51 -0.20 10.85 5.57
CA GLY A 51 -1.20 11.90 5.69
C GLY A 51 -0.67 13.17 6.37
N CYS A 52 -1.49 14.22 6.32
CA CYS A 52 -1.26 15.47 7.04
C CYS A 52 -2.18 15.63 8.26
N ASP A 53 -3.21 14.78 8.38
CA ASP A 53 -4.21 14.79 9.45
C ASP A 53 -3.88 13.66 10.45
N PRO A 54 -3.47 13.99 11.69
CA PRO A 54 -3.06 12.98 12.67
C PRO A 54 -4.19 12.05 13.12
N ASP A 55 -5.45 12.45 12.97
CA ASP A 55 -6.61 11.63 13.35
C ASP A 55 -7.04 10.68 12.23
N ARG A 56 -6.43 10.80 11.04
CA ARG A 56 -6.78 10.03 9.83
C ARG A 56 -5.53 9.53 9.13
N PRO A 57 -4.78 8.61 9.77
CA PRO A 57 -3.49 8.17 9.25
C PRO A 57 -3.64 7.45 7.91
N VAL A 58 -2.79 7.82 6.95
CA VAL A 58 -2.81 7.25 5.60
C VAL A 58 -1.68 6.22 5.51
N LEU A 59 -2.04 4.95 5.64
CA LEU A 59 -1.08 3.87 5.91
C LEU A 59 -0.95 2.85 4.79
N PHE A 60 -1.82 2.92 3.79
CA PHE A 60 -1.86 1.95 2.71
C PHE A 60 -1.70 2.63 1.37
N GLU A 61 -1.09 1.91 0.43
CA GLU A 61 -0.80 2.42 -0.90
C GLU A 61 -0.95 1.34 -1.95
N THR A 62 -1.64 1.68 -3.05
CA THR A 62 -1.63 0.93 -4.30
C THR A 62 -0.81 1.69 -5.32
N GLU A 63 0.14 1.01 -5.94
CA GLU A 63 0.95 1.49 -7.06
C GLU A 63 0.78 0.56 -8.26
N VAL A 64 0.74 1.15 -9.46
CA VAL A 64 0.82 0.40 -10.73
C VAL A 64 2.23 0.54 -11.26
N MET A 65 2.93 -0.58 -11.38
CA MET A 65 4.30 -0.66 -11.87
C MET A 65 4.31 -1.16 -13.30
N GLU A 66 5.05 -0.46 -14.17
CA GLU A 66 5.27 -0.86 -15.56
C GLU A 66 6.76 -1.12 -15.83
N VAL A 67 7.08 -2.20 -16.55
CA VAL A 67 8.46 -2.59 -16.86
C VAL A 67 9.14 -1.57 -17.78
N GLY A 68 10.39 -1.21 -17.46
CA GLY A 68 11.18 -0.26 -18.27
C GLY A 68 10.77 1.21 -18.08
N VAL A 69 9.81 1.44 -17.19
CA VAL A 69 9.11 2.70 -17.00
C VAL A 69 9.22 3.04 -15.51
N ALA A 70 9.99 4.08 -15.18
CA ALA A 70 10.12 4.52 -13.79
C ALA A 70 8.79 5.13 -13.33
N SER A 71 7.86 4.28 -12.83
CA SER A 71 6.50 4.66 -12.41
C SER A 71 5.94 5.80 -13.26
N VAL A 72 5.77 5.59 -14.56
CA VAL A 72 5.28 6.66 -15.43
C VAL A 72 3.80 6.78 -15.16
N ASP A 73 3.43 7.91 -14.57
CA ASP A 73 2.10 8.33 -14.14
C ASP A 73 1.52 7.66 -12.89
N ALA A 74 1.90 8.22 -11.74
CA ALA A 74 0.98 8.91 -10.80
C ALA A 74 -0.26 8.19 -10.26
N ARG A 75 -0.53 6.92 -10.60
CA ARG A 75 -1.63 6.11 -10.05
C ARG A 75 -1.22 5.46 -8.75
N GLN A 76 -0.74 6.32 -7.85
CA GLN A 76 -0.59 6.05 -6.44
C GLN A 76 -1.94 6.38 -5.78
N LYS A 77 -2.62 5.37 -5.24
CA LYS A 77 -3.83 5.56 -4.44
C LYS A 77 -3.52 5.18 -3.02
N ARG A 78 -3.92 6.04 -2.09
CA ARG A 78 -3.69 5.80 -0.67
C ARG A 78 -5.00 5.60 0.07
N TYR A 79 -4.94 4.81 1.14
CA TYR A 79 -6.10 4.40 1.91
C TYR A 79 -5.78 4.43 3.40
N LEU A 80 -6.84 4.56 4.22
CA LEU A 80 -6.72 4.62 5.67
C LEU A 80 -6.78 3.22 6.26
N THR A 81 -7.57 2.34 5.64
CA THR A 81 -7.82 0.98 6.14
C THR A 81 -7.42 -0.10 5.14
N TRP A 82 -7.11 -1.29 5.66
CA TRP A 82 -6.83 -2.48 4.87
C TRP A 82 -7.99 -2.80 3.89
N ALA A 83 -9.22 -2.75 4.38
CA ALA A 83 -10.40 -3.08 3.57
C ALA A 83 -10.63 -2.08 2.42
N GLU A 84 -10.34 -0.79 2.64
CA GLU A 84 -10.34 0.20 1.55
C GLU A 84 -9.24 -0.07 0.53
N ALA A 85 -8.05 -0.46 1.00
CA ALA A 85 -6.93 -0.82 0.14
C ALA A 85 -7.25 -2.05 -0.74
N GLU A 86 -7.88 -3.10 -0.18
CA GLU A 86 -8.34 -4.28 -0.94
C GLU A 86 -9.36 -3.89 -2.03
N ARG A 87 -10.36 -3.07 -1.69
CA ARG A 87 -11.36 -2.60 -2.66
C ARG A 87 -10.73 -1.72 -3.74
N GLY A 88 -9.82 -0.84 -3.34
CA GLY A 88 -9.07 0.02 -4.23
C GLY A 88 -8.21 -0.76 -5.22
N HIS A 89 -7.50 -1.78 -4.73
CA HIS A 89 -6.74 -2.71 -5.56
C HIS A 89 -7.63 -3.39 -6.60
N ALA A 90 -8.73 -4.00 -6.17
CA ALA A 90 -9.64 -4.72 -7.05
C ALA A 90 -10.22 -3.80 -8.15
N LYS A 91 -10.56 -2.55 -7.80
CA LYS A 91 -11.01 -1.55 -8.76
C LYS A 91 -9.97 -1.27 -9.83
N ILE A 92 -8.72 -0.98 -9.44
CA ILE A 92 -7.62 -0.69 -10.38
C ILE A 92 -7.38 -1.90 -11.28
N VAL A 93 -7.33 -3.12 -10.72
CA VAL A 93 -7.17 -4.34 -11.52
C VAL A 93 -8.28 -4.50 -12.56
N SER A 94 -9.54 -4.21 -12.18
CA SER A 94 -10.66 -4.28 -13.11
C SER A 94 -10.55 -3.26 -14.24
N GLU A 95 -10.10 -2.04 -13.94
CA GLU A 95 -9.89 -0.99 -14.95
C GLU A 95 -8.85 -1.40 -15.99
N TYR A 96 -7.75 -2.03 -15.56
CA TYR A 96 -6.69 -2.51 -16.47
C TYR A 96 -7.05 -3.78 -17.26
N ARG A 97 -7.99 -4.60 -16.77
CA ARG A 97 -8.43 -5.82 -17.47
C ARG A 97 -9.56 -5.58 -18.47
N GLY A 98 -10.31 -4.50 -18.31
CA GLY A 98 -11.40 -4.13 -19.21
C GLY A 98 -11.02 -3.13 -20.30
N ALA A 99 -9.77 -2.66 -20.30
CA ALA A 99 -9.20 -1.71 -21.27
C ALA A 99 -8.53 -2.41 -22.45
#